data_AF-A0A151E833-F1
#
_entry.id   AF-A0A151E833-F1
#
_cell.length_a   1.000
_cell.length_b   1.000
_cell.length_c   1.000
_cell.angle_alpha   90.00
_cell.angle_beta   90.00
_cell.angle_gamma   90.00
#
_symmetry.space_group_name_H-M   'P 1'
#
loop_
_entity.id
_entity.type
_entity.pdbx_description
1 polymer ?
#
loop_
_entity_poly.entity_id
_entity_poly.type
_entity_poly.pdbx_seq_one_letter_code
_entity_poly.pdbx_strand_id
1 'polypeptide(L)'
;MLVIDIILIEHAVRINEHYIIFFTTILFSLSVSEILIVLSEIHMNYQKNNILKSLSGKISKFTENKKGRNVKILVSQFIDRHPEYSPNRDEIYQIMCKILRDQKQTNPGEKQNKR
;
A
#
# COMPACT_ATOMS: atom_id res chain seq x y z
N MET A 1 -8.80 -23.99 -0.99
CA MET A 1 -7.62 -24.85 -0.79
C MET A 1 -7.74 -25.65 0.49
N LEU A 2 -7.77 -25.02 1.68
CA LEU A 2 -7.84 -25.71 2.98
C LEU A 2 -8.97 -26.76 3.13
N VAL A 3 -10.15 -26.54 2.55
CA VAL A 3 -11.26 -27.51 2.59
C VAL A 3 -10.90 -28.82 1.87
N ILE A 4 -10.18 -28.75 0.75
CA ILE A 4 -9.74 -29.92 -0.01
C ILE A 4 -8.67 -30.67 0.79
N ASP A 5 -7.74 -29.94 1.42
CA ASP A 5 -6.68 -30.53 2.25
C ASP A 5 -7.27 -31.27 3.47
N ILE A 6 -8.30 -30.70 4.11
CA ILE A 6 -9.02 -31.34 5.22
C ILE A 6 -9.69 -32.63 4.77
N ILE A 7 -10.36 -32.63 3.62
CA ILE A 7 -11.01 -33.83 3.05
C ILE A 7 -9.97 -34.91 2.71
N LEU A 8 -8.81 -34.52 2.17
CA LEU A 8 -7.72 -35.44 1.86
C LEU A 8 -7.12 -36.05 3.13
N ILE A 9 -6.93 -35.27 4.19
CA ILE A 9 -6.44 -35.76 5.48
C ILE A 9 -7.46 -36.71 6.11
N GLU A 10 -8.76 -36.37 6.12
CA GLU A 10 -9.82 -37.24 6.64
C GLU A 10 -9.85 -38.59 5.89
N HIS A 11 -9.77 -38.53 4.57
CA HIS A 11 -9.74 -39.71 3.72
C HIS A 11 -8.47 -40.55 3.93
N ALA A 12 -7.30 -39.92 4.05
CA ALA A 12 -6.02 -40.60 4.29
C ALA A 12 -5.99 -41.30 5.66
N VAL A 13 -6.56 -40.67 6.70
CA VAL A 13 -6.70 -41.26 8.03
C VAL A 13 -7.66 -42.46 7.99
N ARG A 14 -8.76 -42.38 7.22
CA ARG A 14 -9.72 -43.48 7.08
C ARG A 14 -9.12 -44.72 6.39
N ILE A 15 -8.22 -44.52 5.42
CA ILE A 15 -7.51 -45.61 4.72
C ILE A 15 -6.29 -46.11 5.53
N ASN A 16 -5.89 -45.39 6.57
CA ASN A 16 -4.76 -45.70 7.47
C ASN A 16 -3.41 -45.85 6.73
N GLU A 17 -3.25 -45.12 5.63
CA GLU A 17 -2.01 -45.09 4.85
C GLU A 17 -1.08 -43.99 5.34
N HIS A 18 -0.10 -44.39 6.15
CA HIS A 18 0.85 -43.48 6.81
C HIS A 18 1.60 -42.55 5.85
N TYR A 19 1.94 -43.03 4.64
CA TYR A 19 2.61 -42.19 3.63
C TYR A 19 1.72 -41.06 3.13
N ILE A 20 0.44 -41.34 2.86
CA ILE A 20 -0.50 -40.33 2.38
C ILE A 20 -0.77 -39.29 3.48
N ILE A 21 -0.92 -39.73 4.72
CA ILE A 21 -1.09 -38.83 5.88
C ILE A 21 0.12 -37.89 6.02
N PHE A 22 1.34 -38.40 5.87
CA PHE A 22 2.55 -37.59 5.93
C PHE A 22 2.60 -36.52 4.83
N PHE A 23 2.39 -36.92 3.57
CA PHE A 23 2.42 -35.97 2.44
C PHE A 23 1.32 -34.91 2.52
N THR A 24 0.10 -35.30 2.87
CA THR A 24 -1.03 -34.36 3.00
C THR A 24 -0.82 -33.36 4.15
N THR A 25 -0.20 -33.78 5.25
CA THR A 25 0.15 -32.88 6.36
C THR A 25 1.20 -31.84 5.95
N ILE A 26 2.19 -32.22 5.14
CA ILE A 26 3.18 -31.28 4.59
C ILE A 26 2.49 -30.26 3.68
N LEU A 27 1.63 -30.73 2.77
CA LEU A 27 0.89 -29.86 1.86
C LEU A 27 0.01 -28.86 2.61
N PHE A 28 -0.68 -29.31 3.65
CA PHE A 28 -1.48 -28.44 4.51
C PHE A 28 -0.62 -27.36 5.20
N SER A 29 0.56 -27.74 5.70
CA SER A 29 1.49 -26.81 6.35
C SER A 29 2.02 -25.74 5.38
N LEU A 30 2.31 -26.11 4.14
CA LEU A 30 2.70 -25.17 3.09
C LEU A 30 1.54 -24.21 2.76
N SER A 31 0.31 -24.71 2.65
CA SER A 31 -0.87 -23.86 2.41
C SER A 31 -1.10 -22.84 3.53
N VAL A 32 -0.98 -23.27 4.79
CA VAL A 32 -1.08 -22.35 5.95
C VAL A 32 0.02 -21.29 5.91
N SER A 33 1.25 -21.70 5.58
CA SER A 33 2.39 -20.78 5.52
C SER A 33 2.21 -19.71 4.45
N GLU A 34 1.71 -20.09 3.26
CA GLU A 34 1.41 -19.14 2.18
C GLU A 34 0.37 -18.10 2.61
N ILE A 35 -0.70 -18.55 3.28
CA ILE A 35 -1.74 -17.66 3.80
C ILE A 35 -1.15 -16.66 4.81
N LEU A 36 -0.26 -17.11 5.70
CA LEU A 36 0.40 -16.23 6.66
C LEU A 36 1.30 -15.19 5.98
N ILE A 37 2.06 -15.59 4.95
CA ILE A 37 2.91 -14.68 4.17
C ILE A 37 2.06 -13.61 3.49
N VAL A 38 1.00 -14.03 2.78
CA VAL A 38 0.09 -13.11 2.09
C VAL A 38 -0.61 -12.17 3.09
N LEU A 39 -1.04 -12.69 4.24
CA LEU A 39 -1.67 -11.87 5.29
C LEU A 39 -0.70 -10.83 5.86
N SER A 40 0.57 -11.20 6.05
CA SER A 40 1.62 -10.28 6.51
C SER A 40 1.87 -9.18 5.49
N GLU A 41 1.94 -9.52 4.20
CA GLU A 41 2.09 -8.55 3.11
C GLU A 41 0.90 -7.59 3.04
N ILE A 42 -0.34 -8.11 3.16
CA ILE A 42 -1.56 -7.29 3.19
C ILE A 42 -1.54 -6.36 4.40
N HIS A 43 -1.17 -6.82 5.59
CA HIS A 43 -1.11 -5.97 6.78
C HIS A 43 -0.08 -4.84 6.61
N MET A 44 1.11 -5.17 6.11
CA MET A 44 2.16 -4.20 5.85
C MET A 44 1.72 -3.18 4.79
N ASN A 45 1.07 -3.63 3.71
CA ASN A 45 0.53 -2.75 2.68
C ASN A 45 -0.63 -1.90 3.20
N TYR A 46 -1.47 -2.43 4.08
CA TYR A 46 -2.58 -1.69 4.69
C TYR A 46 -2.08 -0.58 5.62
N GLN A 47 -1.07 -0.86 6.46
CA GLN A 47 -0.42 0.18 7.26
C GLN A 47 0.20 1.27 6.39
N LYS A 48 0.99 0.87 5.37
CA LYS A 48 1.58 1.83 4.42
C LYS A 48 0.51 2.70 3.76
N ASN A 49 -0.58 2.10 3.29
CA ASN A 49 -1.67 2.83 2.64
C ASN A 49 -2.45 3.76 3.58
N ASN A 50 -2.63 3.41 4.85
CA ASN A 50 -3.29 4.28 5.82
C ASN A 50 -2.43 5.49 6.19
N ILE A 51 -1.13 5.27 6.38
CA ILE A 51 -0.16 6.35 6.56
C ILE A 51 -0.16 7.24 5.31
N LEU A 52 -0.15 6.65 4.12
CA LEU A 52 -0.19 7.36 2.84
C LEU A 52 -1.48 8.17 2.64
N LYS A 53 -2.65 7.62 3.02
CA LYS A 53 -3.95 8.33 2.95
C LYS A 53 -3.98 9.52 3.90
N SER A 54 -3.53 9.32 5.14
CA SER A 54 -3.37 10.39 6.14
C SER A 54 -2.42 11.49 5.64
N LEU A 55 -1.27 11.08 5.09
CA LEU A 55 -0.25 11.95 4.53
C LEU A 55 -0.78 12.73 3.32
N SER A 56 -1.48 12.07 2.40
CA SER A 56 -2.12 12.70 1.24
C SER A 56 -3.14 13.76 1.66
N GLY A 57 -3.94 13.50 2.69
CA GLY A 57 -4.86 14.50 3.25
C GLY A 57 -4.14 15.72 3.84
N LYS A 58 -3.05 15.52 4.60
CA LYS A 58 -2.22 16.60 5.13
C LYS A 58 -1.55 17.42 4.02
N ILE A 59 -0.98 16.74 3.01
CA ILE A 59 -0.36 17.39 1.85
C ILE A 59 -1.41 18.17 1.07
N SER A 60 -2.59 17.60 0.80
CA SER A 60 -3.67 18.29 0.07
C SER A 60 -4.04 19.61 0.74
N LYS A 61 -4.28 19.62 2.06
CA LYS A 61 -4.54 20.84 2.84
C LYS A 61 -3.38 21.84 2.79
N PHE A 62 -2.14 21.36 2.87
CA PHE A 62 -0.96 22.23 2.77
C PHE A 62 -0.80 22.88 1.39
N THR A 63 -1.28 22.22 0.34
CA THR A 63 -1.12 22.66 -1.06
C THR A 63 -2.30 23.49 -1.56
N GLU A 64 -3.44 23.42 -0.89
CA GLU A 64 -4.71 24.08 -1.25
C GLU A 64 -4.54 25.58 -1.58
N ASN A 65 -3.65 26.26 -0.85
CA ASN A 65 -3.35 27.69 -1.02
C ASN A 65 -1.99 27.98 -1.68
N LYS A 66 -1.33 26.98 -2.27
CA LYS A 66 0.04 27.09 -2.82
C LYS A 66 0.14 26.72 -4.32
N LYS A 67 -0.95 26.92 -5.08
CA LYS A 67 -0.97 26.70 -6.54
C LYS A 67 0.19 27.42 -7.24
N GLY A 68 0.88 26.70 -8.13
CA GLY A 68 1.96 27.24 -8.97
C GLY A 68 3.37 27.25 -8.36
N ARG A 69 3.56 26.81 -7.11
CA ARG A 69 4.91 26.68 -6.51
C ARG A 69 5.61 25.40 -6.97
N ASN A 70 6.95 25.47 -7.03
CA ASN A 70 7.79 24.33 -7.36
C ASN A 70 7.62 23.21 -6.33
N VAL A 71 7.32 21.99 -6.81
CA VAL A 71 7.15 20.78 -5.99
C VAL A 71 8.33 20.58 -5.04
N LYS A 72 9.56 20.80 -5.51
CA LYS A 72 10.78 20.61 -4.70
C LYS A 72 10.81 21.52 -3.47
N ILE A 73 10.32 22.76 -3.61
CA ILE A 73 10.24 23.74 -2.52
C ILE A 73 9.10 23.36 -1.58
N LEU A 74 7.95 22.93 -2.12
CA LEU A 74 6.82 22.47 -1.31
C LEU A 74 7.19 21.27 -0.45
N VAL A 75 7.93 20.31 -1.00
CA VAL A 75 8.41 19.13 -0.28
C VAL A 75 9.38 19.52 0.83
N SER A 76 10.33 20.44 0.58
CA SER A 76 11.22 20.91 1.66
C SER A 76 10.43 21.61 2.77
N GLN A 77 9.53 22.54 2.42
CA GLN A 77 8.72 23.26 3.41
C GLN A 77 7.78 22.34 4.19
N PHE A 78 7.33 21.24 3.58
CA PHE A 78 6.51 20.24 4.24
C PHE A 78 7.33 19.41 5.23
N ILE A 79 8.53 18.97 4.85
CA ILE A 79 9.44 18.21 5.71
C ILE A 79 9.96 19.07 6.86
N ASP A 80 10.28 20.35 6.61
CA ASP A 80 10.70 21.28 7.67
C ASP A 80 9.61 21.48 8.74
N ARG A 81 8.34 21.42 8.33
CA ARG A 81 7.18 21.53 9.23
C ARG A 81 6.83 20.19 9.89
N HIS A 82 7.14 19.08 9.25
CA HIS A 82 6.85 17.73 9.69
C HIS A 82 8.09 16.83 9.57
N PRO A 83 9.08 17.02 10.46
CA PRO A 83 10.33 16.28 10.41
C PRO A 83 10.13 14.77 10.57
N GLU A 84 9.00 14.35 11.16
CA GLU A 84 8.61 12.94 11.29
C GLU A 84 8.50 12.20 9.94
N TYR A 85 8.30 12.91 8.83
CA TYR A 85 8.22 12.33 7.49
C TYR A 85 9.51 12.47 6.67
N SER A 86 10.59 12.99 7.27
CA SER A 86 11.91 13.12 6.60
C SER A 86 12.39 11.84 5.90
N PRO A 87 12.26 10.63 6.49
CA PRO A 87 12.68 9.39 5.83
C PRO A 87 11.89 9.06 4.56
N ASN A 88 10.67 9.59 4.41
CA ASN A 88 9.74 9.26 3.32
C ASN A 88 9.70 10.38 2.26
N ARG A 89 10.78 11.16 2.12
CA ARG A 89 10.85 12.32 1.22
C ARG A 89 10.46 12.02 -0.22
N ASP A 90 10.86 10.87 -0.76
CA ASP A 90 10.55 10.48 -2.14
C ASP A 90 9.07 10.16 -2.33
N GLU A 91 8.45 9.47 -1.36
CA GLU A 91 6.99 9.21 -1.37
C GLU A 91 6.20 10.52 -1.28
N ILE A 92 6.62 11.44 -0.41
CA ILE A 92 6.01 12.77 -0.29
C ILE A 92 6.10 13.52 -1.63
N TYR A 93 7.26 13.49 -2.30
CA TYR A 93 7.43 14.12 -3.61
C TYR A 93 6.47 13.55 -4.66
N GLN A 94 6.31 12.23 -4.72
CA GLN A 94 5.38 11.59 -5.66
C GLN A 94 3.92 11.94 -5.37
N ILE A 95 3.49 11.92 -4.10
CA ILE A 95 2.14 12.29 -3.68
C ILE A 95 1.88 13.77 -4.01
N MET A 96 2.84 14.65 -3.71
CA MET A 96 2.76 16.08 -3.98
C MET A 96 2.63 16.37 -5.49
N CYS A 97 3.41 15.67 -6.32
CA CYS A 97 3.28 15.72 -7.78
C CYS A 97 1.88 15.31 -8.24
N LYS A 98 1.36 14.20 -7.69
CA LYS A 98 0.04 13.67 -8.04
C LYS A 98 -1.08 14.66 -7.70
N ILE A 99 -1.10 15.18 -6.47
CA ILE A 99 -2.11 16.16 -6.02
C ILE A 99 -2.07 17.43 -6.86
N LEU A 100 -0.87 17.98 -7.14
CA LEU A 100 -0.73 19.18 -7.96
C LEU A 100 -1.19 18.95 -9.41
N ARG A 101 -0.94 17.76 -9.95
CA ARG A 101 -1.42 17.37 -11.29
C ARG A 101 -2.94 17.28 -11.32
N ASP A 102 -3.54 16.64 -10.32
CA ASP A 102 -4.99 16.48 -10.23
C ASP A 102 -5.68 17.85 -10.09
N GLN A 103 -5.15 18.74 -9.23
CA GLN A 103 -5.64 20.13 -9.09
C GLN A 103 -5.50 20.97 -10.37
N LYS A 104 -4.48 20.70 -11.19
CA LYS A 104 -4.28 21.38 -12.48
C LYS A 104 -5.27 20.89 -13.54
N GLN A 105 -5.68 19.63 -13.49
CA GLN A 105 -6.68 19.08 -14.41
C GLN A 105 -8.10 19.53 -14.08
N THR A 106 -8.44 19.74 -12.80
CA THR A 106 -9.77 20.23 -12.39
C THR A 106 -10.02 21.72 -12.75
N ASN A 107 -8.98 22.52 -12.99
CA ASN A 107 -9.11 23.91 -13.46
C ASN A 107 -8.41 24.12 -14.82
N PRO A 108 -9.08 23.90 -15.96
CA PRO A 108 -8.49 24.14 -17.28
C PRO A 108 -8.33 25.63 -17.65
N GLY A 109 -8.67 26.58 -16.76
CA GLY A 109 -8.98 27.97 -17.13
C GLY A 109 -7.90 29.05 -17.02
N GLU A 110 -6.61 28.76 -16.77
CA GLU A 110 -5.61 29.86 -16.61
C GLU A 110 -4.24 29.58 -17.24
N LYS A 111 -4.21 29.18 -18.52
CA LYS A 111 -3.03 29.43 -19.39
C LYS A 111 -3.42 29.77 -20.82
N GLN A 112 -4.24 30.80 -21.00
CA GLN A 112 -4.23 31.61 -22.22
C GLN A 112 -4.45 33.08 -21.88
N ASN A 113 -3.47 33.71 -21.22
CA ASN A 113 -3.22 35.13 -21.45
C ASN A 113 -1.84 35.52 -20.92
N LYS A 114 -0.89 35.71 -21.83
CA LYS A 114 0.02 36.87 -21.83
C LYS A 114 0.88 36.78 -23.09
N ARG A 115 0.40 37.54 -24.08
CA ARG A 115 1.09 38.29 -25.14
C ARG A 115 2.30 37.66 -25.80
#